data_AF-A0LBK9-F1
#
_entry.id   AF-A0LBK9-F1
#
_cell.length_a   1.000
_cell.length_b   1.000
_cell.length_c   1.000
_cell.angle_alpha   90.00
_cell.angle_beta   90.00
_cell.angle_gamma   90.00
#
_symmetry.space_group_name_H-M   'P 1'
#
loop_
_entity.id
_entity.type
_entity.pdbx_description
1 polymer ?
#
loop_
_entity_poly.entity_id
_entity_poly.type
_entity_poly.pdbx_seq_one_letter_code
_entity_poly.pdbx_strand_id
1 'polypeptide(L)'
;MQGFTGKTEKLEQAVDLLIDSAEDMLTEFGIHGLLYGMAITPDVFMPNEWLPYIFGKEQPTAASDNQLSQFVKLVVESYNDIMRQYNEGNLIFPFEFDEIDEEDIWLLREWAHGVSMALSMRADFWLNDNDPNIDDDDQEEIESCIGMIQAASDTELAKEIFSEAPPGKATVDSDISRDEFIIAGPIALLGPSLESLAELAQKKSRFGLGGHEPQKPVRSNKVGRNEPCPCGSGKKFKKCCGNPANSVH
;
A
#
# COMPACT_ATOMS: atom_id res chain seq x y z
N MET A 1 2.01 -9.42 -12.72
CA MET A 1 0.86 -8.57 -12.36
C MET A 1 -0.48 -9.25 -12.68
N GLN A 2 -1.12 -9.93 -11.72
CA GLN A 2 -2.45 -10.52 -11.92
C GLN A 2 -3.61 -9.53 -11.63
N GLY A 3 -3.37 -8.43 -10.90
CA GLY A 3 -4.41 -7.47 -10.51
C GLY A 3 -4.69 -6.33 -11.49
N PHE A 4 -3.82 -6.11 -12.47
CA PHE A 4 -3.90 -4.99 -13.41
C PHE A 4 -4.49 -5.47 -14.76
N THR A 5 -5.81 -5.51 -14.85
CA THR A 5 -6.54 -5.88 -16.08
C THR A 5 -6.61 -4.69 -17.06
N GLY A 6 -7.13 -4.88 -18.30
CA GLY A 6 -7.17 -3.86 -19.37
C GLY A 6 -7.87 -2.51 -19.08
N LYS A 7 -8.38 -2.27 -17.87
CA LYS A 7 -8.72 -0.91 -17.40
C LYS A 7 -7.46 -0.12 -17.02
N THR A 8 -6.42 -0.78 -16.51
CA THR A 8 -5.11 -0.20 -16.20
C THR A 8 -4.45 0.36 -17.46
N GLU A 9 -4.51 -0.37 -18.58
CA GLU A 9 -3.94 0.08 -19.86
C GLU A 9 -4.55 1.40 -20.35
N LYS A 10 -5.84 1.64 -20.10
CA LYS A 10 -6.49 2.92 -20.42
C LYS A 10 -6.10 4.05 -19.48
N LEU A 11 -5.85 3.73 -18.21
CA LEU A 11 -5.41 4.70 -17.22
C LEU A 11 -3.97 5.12 -17.51
N GLU A 12 -3.09 4.14 -17.78
CA GLU A 12 -1.70 4.32 -18.22
C GLU A 12 -1.64 5.25 -19.45
N GLN A 13 -2.36 4.92 -20.53
CA GLN A 13 -2.44 5.79 -21.72
C GLN A 13 -2.94 7.21 -21.42
N ALA A 14 -3.81 7.38 -20.43
CA ALA A 14 -4.31 8.69 -20.05
C ALA A 14 -3.31 9.46 -19.19
N VAL A 15 -2.53 8.77 -18.35
CA VAL A 15 -1.42 9.35 -17.57
C VAL A 15 -0.31 9.81 -18.50
N ASP A 16 0.11 8.99 -19.47
CA ASP A 16 1.15 9.32 -20.45
C ASP A 16 0.88 10.62 -21.21
N LEU A 17 -0.40 10.92 -21.48
CA LEU A 17 -0.79 12.15 -22.18
C LEU A 17 -0.69 13.42 -21.32
N LEU A 18 -0.56 13.27 -20.00
CA LEU A 18 -0.67 14.36 -19.03
C LEU A 18 0.62 14.57 -18.23
N ILE A 19 1.33 13.49 -17.89
CA ILE A 19 2.42 13.47 -16.92
C ILE A 19 3.58 14.40 -17.31
N ASP A 20 3.92 14.48 -18.60
CA ASP A 20 4.96 15.40 -19.11
C ASP A 20 4.64 16.90 -18.90
N SER A 21 3.39 17.22 -18.60
CA SER A 21 2.92 18.59 -18.39
C SER A 21 2.57 18.92 -16.94
N ALA A 22 2.86 18.01 -16.00
CA ALA A 22 2.67 18.16 -14.56
C ALA A 22 3.81 17.48 -13.78
N GLU A 23 4.74 18.28 -13.26
CA GLU A 23 6.02 17.83 -12.67
C GLU A 23 5.86 16.84 -11.50
N ASP A 24 4.81 16.99 -10.69
CA ASP A 24 4.56 16.18 -9.48
C ASP A 24 3.34 15.24 -9.66
N MET A 25 2.92 14.96 -10.89
CA MET A 25 1.76 14.11 -11.14
C MET A 25 2.07 12.64 -10.80
N LEU A 26 1.13 11.98 -10.13
CA LEU A 26 1.25 10.55 -9.84
C LEU A 26 1.24 9.73 -11.12
N THR A 27 2.12 8.72 -11.16
CA THR A 27 2.06 7.62 -12.13
C THR A 27 0.76 6.84 -12.00
N GLU A 28 0.41 6.06 -13.01
CA GLU A 28 -0.71 5.11 -12.98
C GLU A 28 -0.64 4.14 -11.79
N PHE A 29 0.57 3.76 -11.38
CA PHE A 29 0.82 2.94 -10.19
C PHE A 29 0.56 3.71 -8.90
N GLY A 30 1.04 4.95 -8.81
CA GLY A 30 0.75 5.85 -7.69
C GLY A 30 -0.75 6.15 -7.56
N ILE A 31 -1.44 6.40 -8.67
CA ILE A 31 -2.90 6.59 -8.69
C ILE A 31 -3.59 5.32 -8.19
N HIS A 32 -3.22 4.14 -8.71
CA HIS A 32 -3.82 2.90 -8.24
C HIS A 32 -3.56 2.67 -6.74
N GLY A 33 -2.36 2.96 -6.24
CA GLY A 33 -2.02 2.89 -4.82
C GLY A 33 -2.89 3.82 -3.97
N LEU A 34 -3.08 5.06 -4.41
CA LEU A 34 -3.97 6.03 -3.75
C LEU A 34 -5.40 5.49 -3.64
N LEU A 35 -5.97 5.03 -4.76
CA LEU A 35 -7.32 4.49 -4.78
C LEU A 35 -7.47 3.23 -3.90
N TYR A 36 -6.44 2.39 -3.85
CA TYR A 36 -6.41 1.21 -2.98
C TYR A 36 -6.38 1.58 -1.50
N GLY A 37 -5.49 2.50 -1.11
CA GLY A 37 -5.38 2.98 0.27
C GLY A 37 -6.67 3.65 0.75
N MET A 38 -7.35 4.39 -0.13
CA MET A 38 -8.67 4.95 0.15
C MET A 38 -9.71 3.85 0.39
N ALA A 39 -9.69 2.77 -0.40
CA ALA A 39 -10.68 1.72 -0.28
C ALA A 39 -10.57 0.90 1.01
N ILE A 40 -9.36 0.69 1.53
CA ILE A 40 -9.16 -0.01 2.82
C ILE A 40 -9.41 0.91 4.03
N THR A 41 -9.52 2.22 3.81
CA THR A 41 -9.80 3.21 4.84
C THR A 41 -11.32 3.41 4.95
N PRO A 42 -11.99 3.10 6.08
CA PRO A 42 -13.45 3.12 6.19
C PRO A 42 -14.11 4.49 6.09
N ASP A 43 -13.34 5.57 6.03
CA ASP A 43 -13.85 6.93 5.98
C ASP A 43 -14.18 7.38 4.55
N VAL A 44 -15.14 8.29 4.39
CA VAL A 44 -15.60 8.75 3.08
C VAL A 44 -14.60 9.75 2.51
N PHE A 45 -14.13 9.50 1.29
CA PHE A 45 -13.31 10.44 0.53
C PHE A 45 -14.14 11.12 -0.56
N MET A 46 -14.23 12.45 -0.50
CA MET A 46 -14.92 13.22 -1.54
C MET A 46 -13.99 13.47 -2.74
N PRO A 47 -14.44 13.34 -4.00
CA PRO A 47 -13.58 13.53 -5.18
C PRO A 47 -12.76 14.82 -5.19
N ASN A 48 -13.34 15.93 -4.74
CA ASN A 48 -12.65 17.22 -4.65
C ASN A 48 -11.51 17.26 -3.62
N GLU A 49 -11.47 16.32 -2.67
CA GLU A 49 -10.41 16.21 -1.66
C GLU A 49 -9.18 15.53 -2.25
N TRP A 50 -9.33 14.41 -2.97
CA TRP A 50 -8.20 13.58 -3.40
C TRP A 50 -7.80 13.78 -4.86
N LEU A 51 -8.71 14.22 -5.76
CA LEU A 51 -8.37 14.44 -7.17
C LEU A 51 -7.21 15.44 -7.38
N PRO A 52 -7.12 16.57 -6.64
CA PRO A 52 -5.99 17.49 -6.80
C PRO A 52 -4.64 16.84 -6.51
N TYR A 53 -4.57 15.89 -5.57
CA TYR A 53 -3.33 15.21 -5.20
C TYR A 53 -2.75 14.36 -6.32
N ILE A 54 -3.57 13.93 -7.28
CA ILE A 54 -3.10 13.17 -8.45
C ILE A 54 -2.22 14.04 -9.34
N PHE A 55 -2.55 15.33 -9.49
CA PHE A 55 -1.78 16.25 -10.34
C PHE A 55 -0.61 16.90 -9.61
N GLY A 56 -0.50 16.71 -8.29
CA GLY A 56 0.50 17.39 -7.48
C GLY A 56 0.18 18.87 -7.30
N LYS A 57 1.19 19.74 -7.46
CA LYS A 57 1.06 21.19 -7.19
C LYS A 57 0.31 21.96 -8.27
N GLU A 58 0.36 21.50 -9.51
CA GLU A 58 -0.19 22.21 -10.67
C GLU A 58 -0.95 21.25 -11.60
N GLN A 59 -2.01 21.74 -12.26
CA GLN A 59 -2.71 20.93 -13.25
C GLN A 59 -1.92 20.85 -14.57
N PRO A 60 -2.07 19.74 -15.33
CA PRO A 60 -1.49 19.58 -16.66
C PRO A 60 -1.79 20.77 -17.58
N THR A 61 -0.77 21.56 -17.90
CA THR A 61 -0.95 22.82 -18.67
C THR A 61 -1.20 22.59 -20.16
N ALA A 62 -0.76 21.45 -20.70
CA ALA A 62 -0.89 21.10 -22.10
C ALA A 62 -2.20 20.33 -22.42
N ALA A 63 -2.96 19.94 -21.40
CA ALA A 63 -4.14 19.12 -21.55
C ALA A 63 -5.38 19.95 -21.92
N SER A 64 -6.15 19.48 -22.91
CA SER A 64 -7.47 20.04 -23.18
C SER A 64 -8.46 19.66 -22.08
N ASP A 65 -9.50 20.49 -21.88
CA ASP A 65 -10.60 20.20 -20.96
C ASP A 65 -11.23 18.81 -21.19
N ASN A 66 -11.28 18.36 -22.45
CA ASN A 66 -11.79 17.04 -22.80
C ASN A 66 -10.84 15.92 -22.34
N GLN A 67 -9.52 16.07 -22.50
CA GLN A 67 -8.55 15.09 -22.00
C GLN A 67 -8.60 15.00 -20.47
N LEU A 68 -8.63 16.14 -19.77
CA LEU A 68 -8.77 16.17 -18.32
C LEU A 68 -10.08 15.53 -17.85
N SER A 69 -11.20 15.83 -18.52
CA SER A 69 -12.50 15.24 -18.19
C SER A 69 -12.51 13.72 -18.40
N GLN A 70 -11.89 13.22 -19.47
CA GLN A 70 -11.78 11.80 -19.75
C GLN A 70 -10.88 11.09 -18.71
N PHE A 71 -9.75 11.70 -18.36
CA PHE A 71 -8.85 11.21 -17.33
C PHE A 71 -9.56 11.11 -15.97
N VAL A 72 -10.18 12.19 -15.50
CA VAL A 72 -10.92 12.20 -14.22
C VAL A 72 -12.01 11.13 -14.20
N LYS A 73 -12.73 10.95 -15.33
CA LYS A 73 -13.74 9.90 -15.45
C LYS A 73 -13.13 8.50 -15.27
N LEU A 74 -12.01 8.21 -15.94
CA LEU A 74 -11.32 6.92 -15.80
C LEU A 74 -10.86 6.67 -14.37
N VAL A 75 -10.28 7.67 -13.71
CA VAL A 75 -9.82 7.56 -12.32
C VAL A 75 -10.98 7.26 -11.37
N VAL A 76 -12.11 7.96 -11.50
CA VAL A 76 -13.31 7.73 -10.67
C VAL A 76 -13.93 6.36 -10.97
N GLU A 77 -13.95 5.92 -12.23
CA GLU A 77 -14.40 4.57 -12.60
C GLU A 77 -13.50 3.49 -11.98
N SER A 78 -12.18 3.70 -11.95
CA SER A 78 -11.22 2.81 -11.27
C SER A 78 -11.43 2.79 -9.76
N TYR A 79 -11.67 3.95 -9.13
CA TYR A 79 -11.95 4.03 -7.70
C TYR A 79 -13.20 3.24 -7.33
N ASN A 80 -14.29 3.45 -8.08
CA ASN A 80 -15.54 2.71 -7.87
C ASN A 80 -15.37 1.19 -8.07
N ASP A 81 -14.45 0.80 -8.95
CA ASP A 81 -14.13 -0.61 -9.18
C ASP A 81 -13.40 -1.24 -7.98
N ILE A 82 -12.36 -0.57 -7.49
CA ILE A 82 -11.58 -0.99 -6.32
C ILE A 82 -12.48 -1.03 -5.07
N MET A 83 -13.30 0.01 -4.87
CA MET A 83 -14.29 0.03 -3.78
C MET A 83 -15.27 -1.14 -3.87
N ARG A 84 -15.77 -1.46 -5.06
CA ARG A 84 -16.66 -2.63 -5.25
C ARG A 84 -15.94 -3.93 -4.88
N GLN A 85 -14.70 -4.11 -5.33
CA GLN A 85 -13.89 -5.28 -4.99
C GLN A 85 -13.67 -5.39 -3.47
N TYR A 86 -13.37 -4.27 -2.79
CA TYR A 86 -13.22 -4.22 -1.33
C TYR A 86 -14.51 -4.64 -0.63
N ASN A 87 -15.62 -4.01 -1.01
CA ASN A 87 -16.95 -4.28 -0.45
C ASN A 87 -17.39 -5.74 -0.61
N GLU A 88 -17.01 -6.39 -1.71
CA GLU A 88 -17.32 -7.79 -1.98
C GLU A 88 -16.35 -8.77 -1.28
N GLY A 89 -15.27 -8.28 -0.68
CA GLY A 89 -14.21 -9.10 -0.11
C GLY A 89 -13.28 -9.75 -1.14
N ASN A 90 -13.23 -9.15 -2.33
CA ASN A 90 -12.50 -9.62 -3.50
C ASN A 90 -11.27 -8.75 -3.81
N LEU A 91 -11.04 -7.66 -3.06
CA LEU A 91 -9.84 -6.85 -3.24
C LEU A 91 -8.60 -7.64 -2.83
N ILE A 92 -7.65 -7.74 -3.75
CA ILE A 92 -6.40 -8.45 -3.58
C ILE A 92 -5.23 -7.48 -3.77
N PHE A 93 -4.11 -7.77 -3.12
CA PHE A 93 -2.86 -7.08 -3.40
C PHE A 93 -2.49 -7.30 -4.89
N PRO A 94 -2.26 -6.25 -5.70
CA PRO A 94 -2.31 -6.38 -7.16
C PRO A 94 -1.01 -6.91 -7.79
N PHE A 95 0.02 -7.11 -6.97
CA PHE A 95 1.33 -7.57 -7.42
C PHE A 95 1.61 -9.02 -7.04
N GLU A 96 2.17 -9.74 -8.00
CA GLU A 96 2.70 -11.08 -7.85
C GLU A 96 3.98 -11.15 -8.68
N PHE A 97 5.08 -11.47 -8.01
CA PHE A 97 6.41 -11.57 -8.58
C PHE A 97 7.01 -12.91 -8.15
N ASP A 98 7.60 -13.65 -9.10
CA ASP A 98 8.37 -14.85 -8.80
C ASP A 98 9.77 -14.46 -8.27
N GLU A 99 10.38 -13.45 -8.89
CA GLU A 99 11.60 -12.75 -8.49
C GLU A 99 11.33 -11.24 -8.64
N ILE A 100 11.94 -10.41 -7.78
CA ILE A 100 11.77 -8.96 -7.80
C ILE A 100 13.03 -8.35 -8.39
N ASP A 101 12.89 -7.54 -9.44
CA ASP A 101 13.99 -6.76 -10.02
C ASP A 101 13.92 -5.25 -9.67
N GLU A 102 14.83 -4.45 -10.24
CA GLU A 102 14.89 -3.00 -9.99
C GLU A 102 13.64 -2.25 -10.48
N GLU A 103 13.03 -2.69 -11.59
CA GLU A 103 11.84 -2.09 -12.16
C GLU A 103 10.62 -2.41 -11.28
N ASP A 104 10.50 -3.65 -10.82
CA ASP A 104 9.49 -4.07 -9.85
C ASP A 104 9.59 -3.28 -8.55
N ILE A 105 10.81 -3.05 -8.05
CA ILE A 105 11.05 -2.21 -6.87
C ILE A 105 10.50 -0.80 -7.13
N TRP A 106 10.88 -0.17 -8.24
CA TRP A 106 10.40 1.18 -8.57
C TRP A 106 8.87 1.24 -8.62
N LEU A 107 8.23 0.28 -9.29
CA LEU A 107 6.77 0.16 -9.39
C LEU A 107 6.09 0.02 -8.02
N LEU A 108 6.62 -0.84 -7.16
CA LEU A 108 6.11 -1.06 -5.81
C LEU A 108 6.23 0.19 -4.95
N ARG A 109 7.30 0.97 -5.12
CA ARG A 109 7.53 2.23 -4.41
C ARG A 109 6.54 3.31 -4.83
N GLU A 110 6.33 3.49 -6.14
CA GLU A 110 5.32 4.41 -6.68
C GLU A 110 3.92 4.06 -6.15
N TRP A 111 3.58 2.78 -6.18
CA TRP A 111 2.31 2.30 -5.66
C TRP A 111 2.19 2.51 -4.14
N ALA A 112 3.24 2.19 -3.38
CA ALA A 112 3.27 2.41 -1.92
C ALA A 112 3.15 3.90 -1.57
N HIS A 113 3.71 4.79 -2.39
CA HIS A 113 3.57 6.23 -2.24
C HIS A 113 2.10 6.65 -2.31
N GLY A 114 1.37 6.17 -3.32
CA GLY A 114 -0.07 6.39 -3.44
C GLY A 114 -0.84 5.91 -2.21
N VAL A 115 -0.57 4.69 -1.72
CA VAL A 115 -1.20 4.18 -0.49
C VAL A 115 -0.89 5.09 0.70
N SER A 116 0.37 5.44 0.90
CA SER A 116 0.84 6.30 1.99
C SER A 116 0.11 7.65 1.99
N MET A 117 -0.12 8.23 0.81
CA MET A 117 -0.90 9.47 0.66
C MET A 117 -2.35 9.29 1.15
N ALA A 118 -3.02 8.20 0.75
CA ALA A 118 -4.39 7.94 1.18
C ALA A 118 -4.51 7.79 2.71
N LEU A 119 -3.59 7.05 3.31
CA LEU A 119 -3.54 6.87 4.77
C LEU A 119 -3.30 8.20 5.48
N SER A 120 -2.39 9.02 4.95
CA SER A 120 -2.07 10.35 5.51
C SER A 120 -3.26 11.32 5.45
N MET A 121 -4.10 11.25 4.42
CA MET A 121 -5.34 12.05 4.33
C MET A 121 -6.36 11.72 5.44
N ARG A 122 -6.19 10.59 6.12
CA ARG A 122 -7.04 10.15 7.24
C ARG A 122 -6.19 9.76 8.46
N ALA A 123 -5.09 10.48 8.69
CA ALA A 123 -4.22 10.26 9.85
C ALA A 123 -4.98 10.28 11.18
N ASP A 124 -5.97 11.16 11.35
CA ASP A 124 -6.80 11.20 12.57
C ASP A 124 -7.59 9.91 12.80
N PHE A 125 -7.99 9.19 11.75
CA PHE A 125 -8.61 7.87 11.90
C PHE A 125 -7.57 6.83 12.32
N TRP A 126 -6.42 6.80 11.65
CA TRP A 126 -5.40 5.77 11.85
C TRP A 126 -4.62 5.93 13.16
N LEU A 127 -4.16 7.14 13.46
CA LEU A 127 -3.17 7.43 14.51
C LEU A 127 -3.79 8.01 15.79
N ASN A 128 -5.12 8.04 15.90
CA ASN A 128 -5.78 8.41 17.15
C ASN A 128 -5.62 7.28 18.19
N ASP A 129 -4.80 7.59 19.19
CA ASP A 129 -4.40 6.80 20.37
C ASP A 129 -5.52 6.68 21.43
N ASN A 130 -6.64 7.39 21.26
CA ASN A 130 -7.77 7.38 22.19
C ASN A 130 -8.99 6.60 21.66
N ASP A 131 -8.82 5.70 20.69
CA ASP A 131 -9.94 4.91 20.17
C ASP A 131 -10.32 3.76 21.11
N PRO A 132 -11.57 3.70 21.63
CA PRO A 132 -11.98 2.67 22.59
C PRO A 132 -12.11 1.27 21.99
N ASN A 133 -12.04 1.10 20.66
CA ASN A 133 -12.24 -0.18 19.97
C ASN A 133 -10.92 -0.92 19.68
N ILE A 134 -9.79 -0.28 19.93
CA ILE A 134 -8.43 -0.73 19.59
C ILE A 134 -7.62 -0.70 20.89
N ASP A 135 -6.88 -1.77 21.17
CA ASP A 135 -5.96 -1.80 22.32
C ASP A 135 -4.55 -1.30 21.94
N ASP A 136 -3.67 -1.11 22.94
CA ASP A 136 -2.33 -0.57 22.71
C ASP A 136 -1.52 -1.42 21.72
N ASP A 137 -1.68 -2.77 21.76
CA ASP A 137 -0.99 -3.70 20.86
C ASP A 137 -1.48 -3.53 19.40
N ASP A 138 -2.79 -3.40 19.20
CA ASP A 138 -3.35 -3.11 17.88
C ASP A 138 -2.89 -1.75 17.35
N GLN A 139 -2.81 -0.73 18.22
CA GLN A 139 -2.37 0.61 17.84
C GLN A 139 -0.90 0.62 17.42
N GLU A 140 -0.03 -0.09 18.15
CA GLU A 140 1.36 -0.32 17.74
C GLU A 140 1.45 -1.05 16.40
N GLU A 141 0.55 -2.02 16.14
CA GLU A 141 0.47 -2.72 14.85
C GLU A 141 0.05 -1.79 13.71
N ILE A 142 -0.92 -0.89 13.91
CA ILE A 142 -1.31 0.14 12.93
C ILE A 142 -0.11 1.03 12.59
N GLU A 143 0.56 1.56 13.60
CA GLU A 143 1.71 2.45 13.44
C GLU A 143 2.87 1.75 12.72
N SER A 144 3.15 0.50 13.07
CA SER A 144 4.16 -0.32 12.42
C SER A 144 3.81 -0.56 10.94
N CYS A 145 2.56 -0.93 10.63
CA CYS A 145 2.12 -1.16 9.26
C CYS A 145 2.21 0.11 8.41
N ILE A 146 1.80 1.27 8.96
CA ILE A 146 1.92 2.57 8.29
C ILE A 146 3.39 2.92 8.06
N GLY A 147 4.25 2.71 9.06
CA GLY A 147 5.69 2.93 8.94
C GLY A 147 6.33 2.06 7.86
N MET A 148 5.92 0.80 7.70
CA MET A 148 6.37 -0.07 6.61
C MET A 148 5.93 0.44 5.24
N ILE A 149 4.70 0.90 5.10
CA ILE A 149 4.20 1.46 3.83
C ILE A 149 4.94 2.76 3.49
N GLN A 150 5.18 3.62 4.48
CA GLN A 150 5.93 4.85 4.30
C GLN A 150 7.40 4.57 3.92
N ALA A 151 8.06 3.64 4.60
CA ALA A 151 9.42 3.20 4.26
C ALA A 151 9.49 2.54 2.88
N ALA A 152 8.45 1.81 2.47
CA ALA A 152 8.37 1.26 1.12
C ALA A 152 8.22 2.38 0.07
N SER A 153 7.60 3.51 0.39
CA SER A 153 7.50 4.65 -0.54
C SER A 153 8.80 5.47 -0.64
N ASP A 154 9.46 5.69 0.49
CA ASP A 154 10.60 6.62 0.61
C ASP A 154 11.85 5.91 1.16
N THR A 155 12.86 5.78 0.30
CA THR A 155 14.14 5.15 0.65
C THR A 155 14.91 5.91 1.72
N GLU A 156 14.85 7.24 1.75
CA GLU A 156 15.58 8.00 2.77
C GLU A 156 14.91 7.82 4.13
N LEU A 157 13.57 7.81 4.16
CA LEU A 157 12.83 7.45 5.36
C LEU A 157 13.08 5.99 5.79
N ALA A 158 13.16 5.05 4.86
CA ALA A 158 13.54 3.68 5.16
C ALA A 158 14.93 3.61 5.81
N LYS A 159 15.92 4.32 5.26
CA LYS A 159 17.27 4.40 5.83
C LYS A 159 17.27 5.02 7.22
N GLU A 160 16.40 5.99 7.49
CA GLU A 160 16.25 6.59 8.82
C GLU A 160 15.67 5.58 9.82
N ILE A 161 14.52 4.97 9.49
CA ILE A 161 13.82 3.99 10.34
C ILE A 161 14.69 2.77 10.62
N PHE A 162 15.44 2.30 9.62
CA PHE A 162 16.29 1.11 9.70
C PHE A 162 17.79 1.44 9.86
N SER A 163 18.13 2.67 10.25
CA SER A 163 19.51 3.15 10.40
C SER A 163 20.36 2.32 11.37
N GLU A 164 19.73 1.71 12.38
CA GLU A 164 20.37 0.83 13.36
C GLU A 164 20.13 -0.66 13.07
N ALA A 165 19.40 -1.01 12.00
CA ALA A 165 19.18 -2.40 11.65
C ALA A 165 20.55 -3.07 11.40
N PRO A 166 20.86 -4.16 12.12
CA PRO A 166 22.10 -4.88 11.88
C PRO A 166 22.10 -5.34 10.43
N PRO A 167 23.26 -5.32 9.72
CA PRO A 167 23.35 -5.98 8.44
C PRO A 167 22.91 -7.43 8.67
N GLY A 168 21.77 -7.81 8.10
CA GLY A 168 21.25 -9.17 8.22
C GLY A 168 22.37 -10.13 7.88
N LYS A 169 22.48 -11.25 8.59
CA LYS A 169 23.42 -12.30 8.20
C LYS A 169 23.02 -12.75 6.80
N ALA A 170 23.74 -12.26 5.79
CA ALA A 170 23.71 -12.78 4.44
C ALA A 170 24.22 -14.22 4.50
N THR A 171 23.33 -15.15 4.83
CA THR A 171 23.57 -16.58 4.70
C THR A 171 22.60 -17.11 3.65
N VAL A 172 23.03 -16.95 2.40
CA VAL A 172 22.84 -17.76 1.18
C VAL A 172 22.85 -16.76 0.01
N ASP A 173 23.99 -16.72 -0.69
CA ASP A 173 24.45 -15.74 -1.68
C ASP A 173 24.69 -14.29 -1.18
N SER A 174 25.88 -13.79 -1.49
CA SER A 174 26.61 -12.81 -0.69
C SER A 174 26.59 -11.37 -1.20
N ASP A 175 25.65 -10.98 -2.07
CA ASP A 175 25.79 -9.72 -2.81
C ASP A 175 24.70 -8.67 -2.57
N ILE A 176 23.71 -8.92 -1.70
CA ILE A 176 22.68 -7.91 -1.39
C ILE A 176 23.29 -6.83 -0.48
N SER A 177 23.29 -5.58 -0.96
CA SER A 177 23.83 -4.46 -0.19
C SER A 177 22.94 -4.12 1.02
N ARG A 178 23.49 -3.47 2.04
CA ARG A 178 22.70 -3.02 3.21
C ARG A 178 21.52 -2.12 2.78
N ASP A 179 21.75 -1.25 1.82
CA ASP A 179 20.74 -0.33 1.31
C ASP A 179 19.62 -1.08 0.58
N GLU A 180 19.98 -2.12 -0.18
CA GLU A 180 19.03 -3.00 -0.85
C GLU A 180 18.19 -3.81 0.14
N PHE A 181 18.76 -4.26 1.26
CA PHE A 181 18.01 -4.90 2.34
C PHE A 181 17.03 -3.93 3.02
N ILE A 182 17.47 -2.69 3.31
CA ILE A 182 16.63 -1.64 3.90
C ILE A 182 15.43 -1.29 3.00
N ILE A 183 15.61 -1.35 1.67
CA ILE A 183 14.56 -1.08 0.70
C ILE A 183 13.64 -2.31 0.51
N ALA A 184 14.22 -3.51 0.40
CA ALA A 184 13.47 -4.73 0.11
C ALA A 184 12.58 -5.18 1.27
N GLY A 185 12.99 -4.93 2.53
CA GLY A 185 12.23 -5.32 3.72
C GLY A 185 10.81 -4.71 3.77
N PRO A 186 10.67 -3.38 3.72
CA PRO A 186 9.37 -2.71 3.66
C PRO A 186 8.51 -3.16 2.48
N ILE A 187 9.12 -3.33 1.30
CA ILE A 187 8.43 -3.81 0.08
C ILE A 187 7.84 -5.21 0.30
N ALA A 188 8.62 -6.14 0.85
CA ALA A 188 8.15 -7.49 1.15
C ALA A 188 7.01 -7.54 2.18
N LEU A 189 6.88 -6.49 3.00
CA LEU A 189 5.85 -6.35 4.03
C LEU A 189 4.63 -5.54 3.59
N LEU A 190 4.60 -4.99 2.38
CA LEU A 190 3.45 -4.21 1.88
C LEU A 190 2.14 -4.99 1.95
N GLY A 191 2.06 -6.13 1.24
CA GLY A 191 0.85 -6.97 1.22
C GLY A 191 0.37 -7.36 2.64
N PRO A 192 1.25 -7.90 3.49
CA PRO A 192 0.89 -8.21 4.87
C PRO A 192 0.39 -7.04 5.70
N SER A 193 1.04 -5.87 5.59
CA SER A 193 0.69 -4.65 6.32
C SER A 193 -0.68 -4.12 5.92
N LEU A 194 -0.99 -4.12 4.62
CA LEU A 194 -2.29 -3.68 4.10
C LEU A 194 -3.46 -4.54 4.57
N GLU A 195 -3.26 -5.86 4.63
CA GLU A 195 -4.29 -6.76 5.13
C GLU A 195 -4.51 -6.59 6.63
N SER A 196 -3.44 -6.38 7.42
CA SER A 196 -3.58 -6.05 8.84
C SER A 196 -4.32 -4.72 9.03
N LEU A 197 -3.94 -3.68 8.28
CA LEU A 197 -4.66 -2.39 8.30
C LEU A 197 -6.13 -2.52 7.92
N ALA A 198 -6.47 -3.32 6.90
CA ALA A 198 -7.86 -3.55 6.52
C ALA A 198 -8.67 -4.23 7.63
N GLU A 199 -8.08 -5.19 8.35
CA GLU A 199 -8.71 -5.85 9.50
C GLU A 199 -8.88 -4.89 10.69
N LEU A 200 -7.84 -4.13 11.02
CA LEU A 200 -7.84 -3.18 12.12
C LEU A 200 -8.76 -1.99 11.86
N ALA A 201 -8.85 -1.52 10.61
CA ALA A 201 -9.84 -0.55 10.17
C ALA A 201 -11.28 -1.02 10.42
N GLN A 202 -11.58 -2.27 10.11
CA GLN A 202 -12.90 -2.86 10.39
C GLN A 202 -13.14 -2.98 11.90
N LYS A 203 -12.12 -3.30 12.68
CA LYS A 203 -12.21 -3.33 14.15
C LYS A 203 -12.51 -1.94 14.71
N LYS A 204 -11.80 -0.91 14.23
CA LYS A 204 -11.95 0.50 14.63
C LYS A 204 -13.32 1.08 14.26
N SER A 205 -13.84 0.72 13.09
CA SER A 205 -15.13 1.21 12.59
C SER A 205 -16.38 0.57 13.22
N ARG A 206 -16.25 -0.48 14.05
CA ARG A 206 -17.39 -1.23 14.63
C ARG A 206 -18.37 -0.41 15.49
N PHE A 207 -18.07 0.85 15.83
CA PHE A 207 -19.00 1.76 16.51
C PHE A 207 -19.09 3.17 15.88
N GLY A 208 -18.47 3.40 14.72
CA GLY A 208 -18.58 4.66 13.98
C GLY A 208 -19.93 4.77 13.26
N LEU A 209 -20.61 5.90 13.43
CA LEU A 209 -21.91 6.23 12.84
C LEU A 209 -21.91 6.11 11.30
N GLY A 210 -22.19 4.92 10.77
CA GLY A 210 -22.16 4.71 9.32
C GLY A 210 -22.45 3.31 8.79
N GLY A 211 -23.25 2.48 9.49
CA GLY A 211 -24.08 1.42 8.89
C GLY A 211 -23.52 0.53 7.77
N HIS A 212 -22.23 0.22 7.71
CA HIS A 212 -21.69 -0.80 6.82
C HIS A 212 -21.34 -2.06 7.62
N GLU A 213 -21.94 -3.18 7.21
CA GLU A 213 -21.76 -4.51 7.76
C GLU A 213 -20.28 -4.91 7.74
N PRO A 214 -19.76 -5.67 8.73
CA PRO A 214 -18.36 -6.08 8.79
C PRO A 214 -17.93 -6.72 7.46
N GLN A 215 -17.00 -6.07 6.77
CA GLN A 215 -16.56 -6.49 5.45
C GLN A 215 -15.49 -7.58 5.54
N LYS A 216 -15.24 -8.30 4.45
CA LYS A 216 -14.25 -9.39 4.46
C LYS A 216 -12.83 -8.81 4.27
N PRO A 217 -11.82 -9.39 4.93
CA PRO A 217 -10.44 -8.89 4.83
C PRO A 217 -9.91 -8.98 3.39
N VAL A 218 -9.06 -8.03 3.04
CA VAL A 218 -8.23 -8.05 1.82
C VAL A 218 -7.42 -9.34 1.82
N ARG A 219 -7.43 -10.09 0.72
CA ARG A 219 -6.68 -11.34 0.64
C ARG A 219 -5.36 -11.10 -0.09
N SER A 220 -4.26 -11.30 0.61
CA SER A 220 -2.98 -11.59 -0.04
C SER A 220 -2.84 -13.11 -0.23
N ASN A 221 -2.06 -13.56 -1.21
CA ASN A 221 -1.62 -14.95 -1.30
C ASN A 221 -0.63 -15.22 -0.15
N LYS A 222 -1.16 -15.30 1.08
CA LYS A 222 -0.40 -15.32 2.33
C LYS A 222 -0.11 -16.75 2.76
N VAL A 223 1.15 -17.03 3.09
CA VAL A 223 1.48 -18.17 3.96
C VAL A 223 0.82 -17.94 5.32
N GLY A 224 0.00 -18.89 5.76
CA GLY A 224 -0.74 -18.75 7.01
C GLY A 224 0.21 -18.60 8.21
N ARG A 225 -0.11 -17.72 9.15
CA ARG A 225 0.72 -17.41 10.34
C ARG A 225 1.13 -18.66 11.16
N ASN A 226 0.35 -19.75 11.09
CA ASN A 226 0.63 -21.03 11.75
C ASN A 226 1.14 -22.15 10.80
N GLU A 227 1.23 -21.89 9.50
CA GLU A 227 1.73 -22.82 8.49
C GLU A 227 3.27 -22.95 8.56
N PRO A 228 3.84 -24.02 7.98
CA PRO A 228 5.28 -24.15 7.85
C PRO A 228 5.88 -22.94 7.13
N CYS A 229 6.96 -22.39 7.68
CA CYS A 229 7.63 -21.24 7.12
C CYS A 229 8.37 -21.60 5.82
N PRO A 230 8.24 -20.83 4.74
CA PRO A 230 8.77 -21.16 3.42
C PRO A 230 10.31 -21.10 3.34
N CYS A 231 10.99 -20.45 4.30
CA CYS A 231 12.45 -20.40 4.38
C CYS A 231 13.14 -21.74 4.72
N GLY A 232 12.40 -22.85 4.79
CA GLY A 232 12.96 -24.18 5.04
C GLY A 232 13.33 -24.47 6.50
N SER A 233 13.00 -23.57 7.45
CA SER A 233 13.38 -23.72 8.87
C SER A 233 12.61 -24.81 9.64
N GLY A 234 11.52 -25.32 9.08
CA GLY A 234 10.61 -26.27 9.76
C GLY A 234 9.76 -25.66 10.88
N LYS A 235 9.83 -24.34 11.12
CA LYS A 235 9.05 -23.62 12.15
C LYS A 235 7.74 -23.07 11.56
N LYS A 236 6.78 -22.71 12.42
CA LYS A 236 5.58 -21.94 12.02
C LYS A 236 5.96 -20.53 11.57
N PHE A 237 5.30 -19.99 10.54
CA PHE A 237 5.61 -18.67 9.97
C PHE A 237 5.79 -17.57 11.03
N LYS A 238 4.85 -17.45 11.99
CA LYS A 238 4.89 -16.46 13.10
C LYS A 238 6.01 -16.61 14.11
N LYS A 239 6.73 -17.73 14.09
CA LYS A 239 7.87 -18.00 14.97
C LYS A 239 9.19 -17.97 14.20
N CYS A 240 9.14 -17.63 12.92
CA CYS A 240 10.27 -17.57 12.01
C CYS A 240 10.22 -16.23 11.27
N CYS A 241 10.04 -16.22 9.95
CA CYS A 241 10.04 -15.01 9.13
C CYS A 241 8.91 -14.02 9.48
N GLY A 242 7.81 -14.50 10.07
CA GLY A 242 6.73 -13.67 10.59
C GLY A 242 6.86 -13.31 12.07
N ASN A 243 8.04 -13.49 12.68
CA ASN A 243 8.35 -13.01 14.03
C ASN A 243 9.33 -11.83 13.93
N PRO A 244 8.94 -10.61 14.34
CA PRO A 244 9.82 -9.44 14.30
C PRO A 244 11.10 -9.58 15.14
N ALA A 245 11.14 -10.53 16.08
CA ALA A 245 12.34 -10.84 16.88
C ALA A 245 13.24 -11.96 16.29
N ASN A 246 12.76 -12.76 15.32
CA ASN A 246 13.56 -13.83 14.67
C ASN A 246 13.88 -13.54 13.19
N SER A 247 13.61 -12.32 12.70
CA SER A 247 14.11 -11.82 11.42
C SER A 247 15.63 -11.60 11.41
N VAL A 248 16.33 -11.98 12.49
CA VAL A 248 17.78 -11.95 12.61
C VAL A 248 18.30 -13.36 12.89
N HIS A 249 18.44 -14.18 11.85
CA HIS A 249 19.42 -15.27 11.83
C HIS A 249 19.76 -15.70 10.41
#